data_AF-A0A7Z9UIA6-F1
#
_entry.id   AF-A0A7Z9UIA6-F1
#
_cell.length_a   1.000
_cell.length_b   1.000
_cell.length_c   1.000
_cell.angle_alpha   90.00
_cell.angle_beta   90.00
_cell.angle_gamma   90.00
#
_symmetry.space_group_name_H-M   'P 1'
#
loop_
_entity.id
_entity.type
_entity.pdbx_description
1 polymer ?
#
loop_
_entity_poly.entity_id
_entity_poly.type
_entity_poly.pdbx_seq_one_letter_code
_entity_poly.pdbx_strand_id
1 'polypeptide(L)'
;MAVLVIAFAATTLDTATRIQRFIITELGIVLRFKLLTNRYAATIAAILPAILLVFLNVSLPNSTEAKQVAWVLWPIFGASNQMLAALTLMVLTLYFWQKNKPVLALLIPMILVMLVTIVTLCLKAMEFYNQNTTLFVINLFLIGLVLWMIVEGIIVFQKKRKITAIS
;
A
#
# COMPACT_ATOMS: atom_id res chain seq x y z
N MET A 1 6.62 -4.49 -31.72
CA MET A 1 6.52 -3.82 -30.40
C MET A 1 5.30 -4.27 -29.58
N ALA A 2 4.10 -4.41 -30.16
CA ALA A 2 2.90 -4.85 -29.42
C ALA A 2 3.07 -6.18 -28.66
N VAL A 3 3.67 -7.20 -29.29
CA VAL A 3 3.90 -8.52 -28.65
C VAL A 3 4.78 -8.42 -27.40
N LEU A 4 5.84 -7.61 -27.43
CA LEU A 4 6.74 -7.42 -26.30
C LEU A 4 6.04 -6.73 -25.12
N VAL A 5 5.23 -5.69 -25.41
CA VAL A 5 4.46 -4.97 -24.38
C VAL A 5 3.41 -5.90 -23.74
N ILE A 6 2.69 -6.68 -24.55
CA ILE A 6 1.68 -7.62 -24.08
C ILE A 6 2.33 -8.75 -23.27
N ALA A 7 3.45 -9.32 -23.73
CA ALA A 7 4.16 -10.37 -23.01
C ALA A 7 4.75 -9.87 -21.67
N PHE A 8 5.28 -8.65 -21.64
CA PHE A 8 5.77 -8.03 -20.41
C PHE A 8 4.63 -7.79 -19.41
N ALA A 9 3.50 -7.25 -19.88
CA ALA A 9 2.31 -7.05 -19.06
C ALA A 9 1.77 -8.39 -18.53
N ALA A 10 1.71 -9.43 -19.37
CA ALA A 10 1.26 -10.76 -18.97
C ALA A 10 2.17 -11.38 -17.90
N THR A 11 3.50 -11.27 -18.05
CA THR A 11 4.46 -11.80 -17.08
C THR A 11 4.39 -11.06 -15.73
N THR A 12 4.22 -9.73 -15.79
CA THR A 12 4.03 -8.89 -14.60
C THR A 12 2.72 -9.24 -13.89
N LEU A 13 1.63 -9.43 -14.65
CA LEU A 13 0.33 -9.79 -14.11
C LEU A 13 0.33 -11.20 -13.48
N ASP A 14 0.94 -12.19 -14.12
CA ASP A 14 1.10 -13.54 -13.55
C ASP A 14 1.90 -13.50 -12.24
N THR A 15 2.98 -12.72 -12.20
CA THR A 15 3.76 -12.56 -10.96
C THR A 15 2.95 -11.85 -9.86
N ALA A 16 2.27 -10.76 -10.20
CA ALA A 16 1.46 -10.00 -9.25
C ALA A 16 0.31 -10.83 -8.67
N THR A 17 -0.43 -11.57 -9.50
CA THR A 17 -1.53 -12.43 -9.05
C THR A 17 -1.06 -13.58 -8.17
N ARG A 18 0.13 -14.15 -8.43
CA ARG A 18 0.75 -15.15 -7.54
C ARG A 18 1.08 -14.56 -6.17
N ILE A 19 1.72 -13.39 -6.13
CA ILE A 19 2.06 -12.71 -4.86
C ILE A 19 0.79 -12.37 -4.08
N GLN A 20 -0.21 -11.79 -4.75
CA GLN A 20 -1.48 -11.43 -4.12
C GLN A 20 -2.20 -12.66 -3.53
N ARG A 21 -2.19 -13.78 -4.26
CA ARG A 21 -2.72 -15.05 -3.73
C ARG A 21 -1.98 -15.49 -2.47
N PHE A 22 -0.65 -15.39 -2.42
CA PHE A 22 0.11 -15.72 -1.21
C PHE A 22 -0.30 -14.84 -0.03
N ILE A 23 -0.43 -13.52 -0.24
CA ILE A 23 -0.88 -12.59 0.81
C ILE A 23 -2.29 -12.97 1.32
N ILE A 24 -3.24 -13.27 0.42
CA ILE A 24 -4.60 -13.66 0.80
C ILE A 24 -4.62 -14.97 1.57
N THR A 25 -3.81 -15.96 1.15
CA THR A 25 -3.69 -17.23 1.87
C THR A 25 -3.13 -17.02 3.28
N GLU A 26 -2.08 -16.21 3.43
CA GLU A 26 -1.48 -15.89 4.73
C GLU A 26 -2.50 -15.17 5.64
N LEU A 27 -3.23 -14.18 5.10
CA LEU A 27 -4.33 -13.53 5.82
C LEU A 27 -5.41 -14.53 6.24
N GLY A 28 -5.76 -15.49 5.38
CA GLY A 28 -6.69 -16.57 5.69
C GLY A 28 -6.23 -17.46 6.84
N ILE A 29 -4.92 -17.75 6.93
CA ILE A 29 -4.33 -18.50 8.05
C ILE A 29 -4.41 -17.69 9.34
N VAL A 30 -3.97 -16.42 9.31
CA VAL A 30 -3.95 -15.52 10.49
C VAL A 30 -5.37 -15.28 11.02
N LEU A 31 -6.34 -15.07 10.14
CA LEU A 31 -7.75 -14.83 10.48
C LEU A 31 -8.54 -16.13 10.73
N ARG A 32 -7.89 -17.30 10.64
CA ARG A 32 -8.51 -18.64 10.77
C ARG A 32 -9.69 -18.87 9.81
N PHE A 33 -9.68 -18.24 8.65
CA PHE A 33 -10.75 -18.32 7.65
C PHE A 33 -10.41 -19.39 6.59
N LYS A 34 -10.89 -20.63 6.81
CA LYS A 34 -10.56 -21.81 5.98
C LYS A 34 -10.88 -21.66 4.48
N LEU A 35 -11.87 -20.85 4.11
CA LEU A 35 -12.19 -20.62 2.70
C LEU A 35 -11.06 -19.87 1.97
N LEU A 36 -10.38 -18.93 2.63
CA LEU A 36 -9.26 -18.17 2.04
C LEU A 36 -7.94 -18.96 2.01
N THR A 37 -7.85 -20.10 2.71
CA THR A 37 -6.66 -20.97 2.66
C THR A 37 -6.61 -21.88 1.43
N ASN A 38 -7.72 -22.02 0.68
CA ASN A 38 -7.74 -22.84 -0.53
C ASN A 38 -7.16 -22.04 -1.73
N ARG A 39 -6.20 -22.64 -2.45
CA ARG A 39 -5.54 -22.04 -3.63
C ARG A 39 -6.52 -21.45 -4.64
N TYR A 40 -7.65 -22.09 -4.89
CA TYR A 40 -8.61 -21.66 -5.91
C TYR A 40 -9.44 -20.47 -5.42
N ALA A 41 -9.94 -20.53 -4.19
CA ALA A 41 -10.69 -19.45 -3.57
C ALA A 41 -9.82 -18.20 -3.37
N ALA A 42 -8.57 -18.36 -2.94
CA ALA A 42 -7.62 -17.25 -2.81
C ALA A 42 -7.30 -16.60 -4.16
N THR A 43 -7.21 -17.40 -5.23
CA THR A 43 -6.99 -16.86 -6.59
C THR A 43 -8.19 -16.09 -7.10
N ILE A 44 -9.41 -16.61 -6.89
CA ILE A 44 -10.65 -15.89 -7.25
C ILE A 44 -10.75 -14.58 -6.46
N ALA A 45 -10.49 -14.61 -5.15
CA ALA A 45 -10.49 -13.42 -4.31
C ALA A 45 -9.42 -12.39 -4.74
N ALA A 46 -8.28 -12.84 -5.28
CA ALA A 46 -7.25 -11.95 -5.83
C ALA A 46 -7.70 -11.27 -7.14
N ILE A 47 -8.27 -12.06 -8.07
CA ILE A 47 -8.55 -11.63 -9.44
C ILE A 47 -9.87 -10.85 -9.54
N LEU A 48 -10.89 -11.26 -8.79
CA LEU A 48 -12.25 -10.74 -8.94
C LEU A 48 -12.34 -9.21 -8.70
N PRO A 49 -11.70 -8.63 -7.66
CA PRO A 49 -11.66 -7.17 -7.50
C PRO A 49 -10.92 -6.48 -8.65
N ALA A 50 -9.85 -7.07 -9.17
CA ALA A 50 -9.08 -6.49 -10.28
C ALA A 50 -9.90 -6.46 -11.58
N ILE A 51 -10.60 -7.54 -11.90
CA ILE A 51 -11.52 -7.61 -13.05
C ILE A 51 -12.64 -6.58 -12.89
N LEU A 52 -13.27 -6.53 -11.72
CA LEU A 52 -14.35 -5.58 -11.45
C LEU A 52 -13.86 -4.14 -11.67
N LEU A 53 -12.69 -3.78 -11.14
CA LEU A 53 -12.13 -2.43 -11.28
C LEU A 53 -11.72 -2.07 -12.73
N VAL A 54 -11.33 -3.04 -13.56
CA VAL A 54 -10.95 -2.79 -14.97
C VAL A 54 -12.18 -2.56 -15.85
N PHE A 55 -13.26 -3.31 -15.63
CA PHE A 55 -14.47 -3.22 -16.46
C PHE A 55 -15.48 -2.16 -15.98
N LEU A 56 -15.34 -1.68 -14.74
CA LEU A 56 -16.13 -0.55 -14.28
C LEU A 56 -15.62 0.75 -14.91
N ASN A 57 -16.53 1.49 -15.53
CA ASN A 57 -16.27 2.87 -15.96
C ASN A 57 -16.83 3.82 -14.89
N VAL A 58 -16.03 4.81 -14.49
CA VAL A 58 -16.47 5.86 -13.56
C VAL A 58 -16.63 7.15 -14.34
N SER A 59 -17.85 7.67 -14.39
CA SER A 59 -18.13 9.02 -14.86
C SER A 59 -17.69 10.01 -13.78
N LEU A 60 -16.67 10.83 -14.05
CA LEU A 60 -16.36 11.95 -13.18
C LEU A 60 -17.48 13.00 -13.29
N PRO A 61 -17.90 13.63 -12.17
CA PRO A 61 -18.77 14.79 -12.26
C PRO A 61 -17.95 15.90 -12.94
N ASN A 62 -18.46 16.40 -14.07
CA ASN A 62 -17.95 17.53 -14.87
C ASN A 62 -17.11 17.18 -16.13
N SER A 63 -17.06 15.90 -16.56
CA SER A 63 -16.53 15.55 -17.88
C SER A 63 -17.47 14.60 -18.63
N THR A 64 -17.83 14.96 -19.87
CA THR A 64 -18.65 14.15 -20.78
C THR A 64 -17.94 12.86 -21.25
N GLU A 65 -16.67 12.69 -20.89
CA GLU A 65 -15.86 11.52 -21.20
C GLU A 65 -15.75 10.60 -19.98
N ALA A 66 -16.20 9.35 -20.14
CA ALA A 66 -15.96 8.29 -19.18
C ALA A 66 -14.44 8.01 -19.14
N LYS A 67 -13.79 8.34 -18.02
CA LYS A 67 -12.39 7.94 -17.80
C LYS A 67 -12.36 6.53 -17.25
N GLN A 68 -11.44 5.73 -17.78
CA GLN A 68 -11.15 4.41 -17.23
C GLN A 68 -10.72 4.55 -15.76
N VAL A 69 -11.27 3.70 -14.89
CA VAL A 69 -10.95 3.63 -13.45
C VAL A 69 -9.45 3.55 -13.20
N ALA A 70 -8.68 2.98 -14.13
CA ALA A 70 -7.23 2.94 -14.11
C ALA A 70 -6.58 4.33 -13.88
N TRP A 71 -7.07 5.40 -14.51
CA TRP A 71 -6.52 6.75 -14.34
C TRP A 71 -6.82 7.35 -12.96
N VAL A 72 -7.96 6.97 -12.39
CA VAL A 72 -8.41 7.42 -11.07
C VAL A 72 -7.70 6.66 -9.94
N LEU A 73 -7.34 5.40 -10.16
CA LEU A 73 -6.57 4.59 -9.21
C LEU A 73 -5.08 4.92 -9.18
N TRP A 74 -4.54 5.50 -10.25
CA TRP A 74 -3.11 5.76 -10.37
C TRP A 74 -2.51 6.57 -9.19
N PRO A 75 -3.15 7.65 -8.71
CA PRO A 75 -2.66 8.37 -7.53
C PRO A 75 -2.69 7.52 -6.25
N ILE A 76 -3.71 6.67 -6.08
CA ILE A 76 -3.84 5.76 -4.93
C ILE A 76 -2.74 4.70 -4.95
N PHE A 77 -2.41 4.18 -6.14
CA PHE A 77 -1.28 3.27 -6.34
C PHE A 77 0.05 3.94 -5.96
N GLY A 78 0.27 5.18 -6.42
CA GLY A 78 1.44 5.97 -6.05
C GLY A 78 1.57 6.14 -4.52
N ALA A 79 0.47 6.51 -3.85
CA ALA A 79 0.47 6.69 -2.39
C ALA A 79 0.75 5.39 -1.63
N SER A 80 0.19 4.26 -2.11
CA SER A 80 0.42 2.93 -1.51
C SER A 80 1.90 2.53 -1.59
N ASN A 81 2.57 2.82 -2.71
CA ASN A 81 4.00 2.54 -2.88
C ASN A 81 4.87 3.41 -1.96
N GLN A 82 4.53 4.68 -1.78
CA GLN A 82 5.25 5.56 -0.86
C GLN A 82 5.11 5.08 0.58
N MET A 83 3.92 4.61 0.99
CA MET A 83 3.71 4.01 2.30
C MET A 83 4.56 2.74 2.50
N LEU A 84 4.61 1.83 1.51
CA LEU A 84 5.43 0.62 1.58
C LEU A 84 6.94 0.94 1.66
N ALA A 85 7.38 1.97 0.92
CA ALA A 85 8.76 2.47 0.98
C ALA A 85 9.10 3.04 2.36
N ALA A 86 8.20 3.82 2.96
CA ALA A 86 8.37 4.34 4.30
C ALA A 86 8.44 3.21 5.36
N LEU A 87 7.57 2.20 5.24
CA LEU A 87 7.57 1.02 6.13
C LEU A 87 8.89 0.24 6.05
N THR A 88 9.36 -0.05 4.83
CA THR A 88 10.61 -0.81 4.63
C THR A 88 11.82 -0.03 5.15
N LEU A 89 11.91 1.27 4.88
CA LEU A 89 12.97 2.12 5.43
C LEU A 89 12.92 2.19 6.96
N MET A 90 11.72 2.19 7.55
CA MET A 90 11.56 2.14 9.02
C MET A 90 12.07 0.83 9.60
N VAL A 91 11.69 -0.31 9.02
CA VAL A 91 12.20 -1.63 9.45
C VAL A 91 13.72 -1.71 9.33
N LEU A 92 14.29 -1.24 8.21
CA LEU A 92 15.74 -1.21 8.01
C LEU A 92 16.46 -0.29 9.00
N THR A 93 15.89 0.88 9.28
CA THR A 93 16.42 1.83 10.27
C THR A 93 16.46 1.18 11.66
N LEU A 94 15.38 0.53 12.07
CA LEU A 94 15.31 -0.20 13.35
C LEU A 94 16.29 -1.39 13.39
N TYR A 95 16.42 -2.13 12.29
CA TYR A 95 17.35 -3.25 12.17
C TYR A 95 18.82 -2.81 12.27
N PHE A 96 19.23 -1.78 11.53
CA PHE A 96 20.59 -1.23 11.60
C PHE A 96 20.88 -0.64 12.98
N TRP A 97 19.87 -0.03 13.61
CA TRP A 97 20.01 0.44 14.97
C TRP A 97 20.27 -0.73 15.92
N GLN A 98 19.58 -1.86 15.80
CA GLN A 98 19.81 -3.05 16.62
C GLN A 98 21.24 -3.60 16.47
N LYS A 99 21.85 -3.43 15.29
CA LYS A 99 23.22 -3.84 15.01
C LYS A 99 24.28 -2.77 15.36
N ASN A 100 23.89 -1.68 16.03
CA ASN A 100 24.76 -0.54 16.35
C ASN A 100 25.51 0.01 15.11
N LYS A 101 24.87 -0.03 13.94
CA LYS A 101 25.38 0.53 12.68
C LYS A 101 24.85 1.96 12.48
N PRO A 102 25.51 2.81 11.68
CA PRO A 102 25.01 4.15 11.40
C PRO A 102 23.65 4.09 10.71
N VAL A 103 22.65 4.73 11.32
CA VAL A 103 21.24 4.72 10.85
C VAL A 103 20.84 5.98 10.10
N LEU A 104 21.67 7.04 10.16
CA LEU A 104 21.31 8.36 9.65
C LEU A 104 20.99 8.33 8.13
N ALA A 105 21.76 7.56 7.37
CA ALA A 105 21.58 7.41 5.92
C ALA A 105 20.25 6.74 5.53
N LEU A 106 19.65 5.95 6.43
CA LEU A 106 18.34 5.31 6.22
C LEU A 106 17.20 6.18 6.78
N LEU A 107 17.45 6.82 7.93
CA LEU A 107 16.47 7.62 8.65
C LEU A 107 16.09 8.90 7.90
N ILE A 108 17.04 9.54 7.21
CA ILE A 108 16.76 10.76 6.44
C ILE A 108 15.78 10.48 5.28
N PRO A 109 16.05 9.52 4.36
CA PRO A 109 15.08 9.13 3.34
C PRO A 109 13.74 8.65 3.91
N MET A 110 13.78 7.92 5.03
CA MET A 110 12.56 7.44 5.69
C MET A 110 11.63 8.59 6.07
N ILE A 111 12.14 9.61 6.77
CA ILE A 111 11.36 10.76 7.22
C ILE A 111 10.83 11.54 6.01
N LEU A 112 11.67 11.76 4.99
CA LEU A 112 11.27 12.50 3.79
C LEU A 112 10.09 11.82 3.09
N VAL A 113 10.22 10.53 2.77
CA VAL A 113 9.16 9.78 2.07
C VAL A 113 7.89 9.74 2.91
N MET A 114 8.02 9.53 4.23
CA MET A 114 6.89 9.51 5.15
C MET A 114 6.14 10.84 5.17
N LEU A 115 6.86 11.97 5.26
CA LEU A 115 6.26 13.31 5.22
C LEU A 115 5.55 13.58 3.89
N VAL A 116 6.20 13.27 2.76
CA VAL A 116 5.61 13.45 1.43
C VAL A 116 4.33 12.61 1.28
N THR A 117 4.33 11.39 1.81
CA THR A 117 3.14 10.50 1.79
C THR A 117 1.99 11.13 2.56
N ILE A 118 2.23 11.61 3.78
CA ILE A 118 1.20 12.25 4.63
C ILE A 118 0.64 13.50 3.95
N VAL A 119 1.51 14.38 3.47
CA VAL A 119 1.10 15.62 2.79
C VAL A 119 0.26 15.30 1.56
N THR A 120 0.69 14.34 0.73
CA THR A 120 -0.03 13.95 -0.49
C THR A 120 -1.41 13.38 -0.17
N LEU A 121 -1.51 12.49 0.82
CA LEU A 121 -2.79 11.91 1.22
C LEU A 121 -3.74 12.97 1.80
N CYS A 122 -3.24 13.93 2.58
CA CYS A 122 -4.04 15.03 3.12
C CYS A 122 -4.57 15.95 2.00
N LEU A 123 -3.72 16.33 1.04
CA LEU A 123 -4.15 17.14 -0.10
C LEU A 123 -5.20 16.41 -0.95
N LYS A 124 -5.02 15.11 -1.18
CA LYS A 124 -5.99 14.29 -1.91
C LYS A 124 -7.30 14.09 -1.15
N ALA A 125 -7.27 14.04 0.19
CA ALA A 125 -8.49 13.98 1.00
C ALA A 125 -9.36 15.21 0.77
N MET A 126 -8.74 16.40 0.73
CA MET A 126 -9.45 17.66 0.47
C MET A 126 -10.03 17.70 -0.94
N GLU A 127 -9.30 17.19 -1.94
CA GLU A 127 -9.77 17.12 -3.33
C GLU A 127 -10.97 16.16 -3.49
N PHE A 128 -10.94 15.00 -2.83
CA PHE A 128 -11.98 13.99 -2.96
C PHE A 128 -13.25 14.27 -2.14
N TYR A 129 -13.18 15.13 -1.11
CA TYR A 129 -14.30 15.44 -0.22
C TYR A 129 -15.57 15.85 -0.99
N ASN A 130 -15.42 16.65 -2.06
CA ASN A 130 -16.55 17.13 -2.86
C ASN A 130 -16.72 16.40 -4.21
N GLN A 131 -15.74 15.62 -4.65
CA GLN A 131 -15.74 15.01 -5.99
C GLN A 131 -16.25 13.57 -6.01
N ASN A 132 -15.75 12.72 -5.10
CA ASN A 132 -16.00 11.28 -5.14
C ASN A 132 -15.91 10.68 -3.73
N THR A 133 -17.06 10.36 -3.14
CA THR A 133 -17.16 9.77 -1.79
C THR A 133 -16.42 8.44 -1.67
N THR A 134 -16.42 7.59 -2.71
CA THR A 134 -15.70 6.30 -2.70
C THR A 134 -14.18 6.47 -2.57
N LEU A 135 -13.59 7.37 -3.35
CA LEU A 135 -12.15 7.64 -3.30
C LEU A 135 -11.75 8.33 -2.00
N PHE A 136 -12.63 9.19 -1.48
CA PHE A 136 -12.42 9.82 -0.18
C PHE A 136 -12.35 8.78 0.95
N VAL A 137 -13.27 7.80 0.99
CA VAL A 137 -13.24 6.73 2.00
C VAL A 137 -11.98 5.88 1.90
N ILE A 138 -11.57 5.49 0.69
CA ILE A 138 -10.32 4.75 0.47
C ILE A 138 -9.11 5.57 0.94
N ASN A 139 -9.07 6.86 0.62
CA ASN A 139 -7.98 7.74 1.02
C ASN A 139 -7.92 7.95 2.54
N LEU A 140 -9.08 8.08 3.21
CA LEU A 140 -9.15 8.17 4.66
C LEU A 140 -8.65 6.89 5.33
N PHE A 141 -8.99 5.73 4.76
CA PHE A 141 -8.47 4.44 5.21
C PHE A 141 -6.93 4.37 5.09
N LEU A 142 -6.35 4.86 3.98
CA LEU A 142 -4.90 4.94 3.82
C LEU A 142 -4.24 5.87 4.83
N ILE A 143 -4.83 7.03 5.12
CA ILE A 143 -4.35 7.93 6.18
C ILE A 143 -4.32 7.19 7.53
N GLY A 144 -5.39 6.44 7.85
CA GLY A 144 -5.44 5.61 9.05
C GLY A 144 -4.29 4.59 9.12
N LEU A 145 -3.99 3.91 8.02
CA LEU A 145 -2.87 2.96 7.95
C LEU A 145 -1.50 3.64 8.13
N VAL A 146 -1.28 4.81 7.53
CA VAL A 146 -0.03 5.56 7.70
C VAL A 146 0.14 6.00 9.16
N LEU A 147 -0.93 6.50 9.79
CA LEU A 147 -0.89 6.88 11.22
C LEU A 147 -0.61 5.68 12.12
N TRP A 148 -1.25 4.53 11.87
CA TRP A 148 -0.95 3.28 12.58
C TRP A 148 0.53 2.92 12.46
N MET A 149 1.08 2.95 11.24
CA MET A 149 2.48 2.62 10.99
C MET A 149 3.44 3.52 11.78
N ILE A 150 3.14 4.82 11.89
CA ILE A 150 3.94 5.77 12.69
C ILE A 150 3.89 5.39 14.17
N VAL A 151 2.70 5.06 14.68
CA VAL A 151 2.52 4.63 16.07
C VAL A 151 3.34 3.37 16.36
N GLU A 152 3.29 2.35 15.50
CA GLU A 152 4.10 1.14 15.65
C GLU A 152 5.61 1.44 15.63
N GLY A 153 6.05 2.31 14.72
CA GLY A 153 7.44 2.77 14.66
C GLY A 153 7.91 3.41 15.97
N ILE A 154 7.08 4.28 16.55
CA ILE A 154 7.37 4.95 17.82
C ILE A 154 7.37 3.95 18.98
N ILE A 155 6.42 3.02 19.04
CA ILE A 155 6.35 2.00 20.09
C ILE A 155 7.62 1.14 20.10
N VAL A 156 8.05 0.66 18.92
CA VAL A 156 9.26 -0.16 18.80
C VAL A 156 10.50 0.66 19.20
N PHE A 157 10.57 1.93 18.79
CA PHE A 157 11.66 2.82 19.16
C PHE A 157 11.75 3.02 20.68
N GLN A 158 10.61 3.30 21.34
CA GLN A 158 10.55 3.49 22.79
C GLN A 158 10.90 2.21 23.57
N LYS A 159 10.39 1.05 23.12
CA LYS A 159 10.67 -0.25 23.74
C LYS A 159 12.18 -0.55 23.74
N LYS A 160 12.86 -0.27 22.62
CA LYS A 160 14.31 -0.45 22.52
C LYS A 160 15.08 0.52 23.42
N ARG A 161 14.71 1.80 23.45
CA ARG A 161 15.35 2.80 24.32
C ARG A 161 15.31 2.38 25.80
N LYS A 162 14.20 1.80 26.26
CA LYS A 162 14.09 1.28 27.64
C LYS A 162 15.04 0.12 27.90
N ILE A 163 15.24 -0.80 26.96
CA ILE A 163 16.15 -1.94 27.12
C ILE A 163 17.61 -1.48 27.24
N THR A 164 18.05 -0.55 26.38
CA THR A 164 19.41 -0.01 26.41
C THR A 164 19.70 0.85 27.66
N ALA A 165 18.68 1.41 28.30
CA ALA A 165 18.84 2.18 29.54
C ALA A 165 18.95 1.31 30.81
N ILE A 166 18.64 0.02 30.71
CA ILE A 166 18.66 -0.94 31.84
C ILE A 166 19.90 -1.85 31.78
N SER A 167 20.54 -1.98 30.61
CA SER A 167 21.81 -2.70 30.39
C SER A 167 23.03 -1.84 30.63
#